data_AF-A0A2E2VBT2-F1
#
_entry.id   AF-A0A2E2VBT2-F1
#
_cell.length_a   1.000
_cell.length_b   1.000
_cell.length_c   1.000
_cell.angle_alpha   90.00
_cell.angle_beta   90.00
_cell.angle_gamma   90.00
#
_symmetry.space_group_name_H-M   'P 1'
#
loop_
_entity.id
_entity.type
_entity.pdbx_description
1 polymer ?
#
loop_
_entity_poly.entity_id
_entity_poly.type
_entity_poly.pdbx_seq_one_letter_code
_entity_poly.pdbx_strand_id
1 'polypeptide(L)'
;MVDRLILLQKKININFLNKPIKVSFIRAPKLKCLSKKINILSIYNDNPVLVRQNNILVSSFHPELFSDTSIHKYFINMVNENV
;
A
#
# COMPACT_ATOMS: atom_id res chain seq x y z
N MET A 1 18.92 -3.18 25.28
CA MET A 1 17.59 -3.66 24.81
C MET A 1 17.43 -3.08 23.41
N VAL A 2 17.75 -3.85 22.37
CA VAL A 2 17.67 -3.38 20.99
C VAL A 2 16.18 -3.28 20.68
N ASP A 3 15.66 -2.05 20.55
CA ASP A 3 14.29 -1.81 20.13
C ASP A 3 14.07 -2.58 18.82
N ARG A 4 13.27 -3.63 18.91
CA ARG A 4 12.96 -4.54 17.82
C ARG A 4 12.54 -3.72 16.62
N LEU A 5 13.39 -3.66 15.59
CA LEU A 5 13.08 -3.05 14.30
C LEU A 5 11.70 -3.56 13.84
N ILE A 6 10.76 -2.63 13.84
CA ILE A 6 9.35 -2.83 14.18
C ILE A 6 8.62 -3.50 13.02
N LEU A 7 8.44 -4.82 13.09
CA LEU A 7 7.48 -5.56 12.27
C LEU A 7 6.07 -5.23 12.77
N LEU A 8 5.32 -4.42 12.02
CA LEU A 8 3.95 -4.05 12.39
C LEU A 8 2.96 -4.67 11.41
N GLN A 9 2.24 -5.70 11.87
CA GLN A 9 1.15 -6.31 11.11
C GLN A 9 -0.16 -5.57 11.41
N LYS A 10 -0.85 -5.10 10.36
CA LYS A 10 -2.12 -4.36 10.50
C LYS A 10 -3.12 -4.79 9.44
N LYS A 11 -4.39 -4.55 9.75
CA LYS A 11 -5.47 -4.59 8.76
C LYS A 11 -5.73 -3.17 8.27
N ILE A 12 -5.72 -2.97 6.96
CA ILE A 12 -5.98 -1.66 6.34
C ILE A 12 -7.14 -1.76 5.36
N ASN A 13 -7.89 -0.68 5.21
CA ASN A 13 -8.90 -0.54 4.16
C ASN A 13 -8.24 0.00 2.90
N ILE A 14 -8.66 -0.51 1.75
CA ILE A 14 -8.18 -0.09 0.44
C ILE A 14 -9.39 0.26 -0.42
N ASN A 15 -9.37 1.41 -1.07
CA ASN A 15 -10.56 1.99 -1.72
C ASN A 15 -11.21 1.08 -2.77
N PHE A 16 -10.43 0.21 -3.43
CA PHE A 16 -10.93 -0.71 -4.46
C PHE A 16 -11.27 -2.11 -3.90
N LEU A 17 -11.25 -2.31 -2.57
CA LEU A 17 -11.58 -3.57 -1.93
C LEU A 17 -12.74 -3.39 -0.95
N ASN A 18 -13.64 -4.37 -0.91
CA ASN A 18 -14.81 -4.37 -0.03
C ASN A 18 -14.50 -4.92 1.38
N LYS A 19 -13.25 -5.29 1.66
CA LYS A 19 -12.81 -5.84 2.94
C LYS A 19 -11.40 -5.37 3.29
N PRO A 20 -11.08 -5.20 4.58
CA PRO A 20 -9.72 -4.91 5.00
C PRO A 20 -8.79 -6.10 4.72
N ILE A 21 -7.56 -5.80 4.32
CA ILE A 21 -6.53 -6.82 4.10
C ILE A 21 -5.39 -6.69 5.12
N LYS A 22 -4.72 -7.81 5.38
CA LYS A 22 -3.57 -7.85 6.27
C LYS A 22 -2.30 -7.43 5.53
N VAL A 23 -1.55 -6.49 6.09
CA VAL A 23 -0.29 -5.98 5.55
C VAL A 23 0.77 -5.91 6.63
N SER A 24 2.04 -5.87 6.21
CA SER A 24 3.18 -5.76 7.11
C SER A 24 4.00 -4.52 6.78
N PHE A 25 4.22 -3.68 7.78
CA PHE A 25 5.14 -2.55 7.69
C PHE A 25 6.49 -2.98 8.28
N ILE A 26 7.56 -2.90 7.49
CA ILE A 26 8.93 -3.20 7.91
C ILE A 26 9.79 -2.00 7.56
N ARG A 27 10.20 -1.22 8.57
CA ARG A 27 10.94 0.04 8.36
C ARG A 27 10.25 0.96 7.32
N ALA A 28 8.93 1.03 7.41
CA ALA A 28 8.09 1.68 6.41
C ALA A 28 8.42 3.18 6.30
N PRO A 29 8.69 3.69 5.08
CA PRO A 29 8.90 5.11 4.86
C PRO A 29 7.60 5.89 5.10
N LYS A 30 7.72 7.16 5.50
CA LYS A 30 6.59 8.10 5.53
C LYS A 30 6.60 8.92 4.25
N LEU A 31 5.48 8.93 3.53
CA LEU A 31 5.29 9.79 2.36
C LEU A 31 5.14 11.25 2.82
N LYS A 32 5.92 12.15 2.23
CA LYS A 32 5.81 13.61 2.39
C LYS A 32 5.59 14.24 1.02
N CYS A 33 4.99 15.42 0.98
CA CYS A 33 4.86 16.24 -0.25
C CYS A 33 4.07 15.55 -1.37
N LEU A 34 2.82 15.16 -1.10
CA LEU A 34 1.94 14.58 -2.11
C LEU A 34 1.46 15.68 -3.08
N SER A 35 1.66 15.47 -4.38
CA SER A 35 1.08 16.35 -5.40
C SER A 35 -0.43 16.13 -5.54
N LYS A 36 -1.18 17.13 -6.00
CA LYS A 36 -2.64 17.02 -6.25
C LYS A 36 -3.02 15.95 -7.29
N LYS A 37 -2.04 15.40 -8.02
CA LYS A 37 -2.25 14.39 -9.08
C LYS A 37 -2.13 12.94 -8.58
N ILE A 38 -1.87 12.73 -7.29
CA ILE A 38 -1.72 11.40 -6.71
C ILE A 38 -3.08 10.89 -6.23
N ASN A 39 -3.44 9.67 -6.64
CA ASN A 39 -4.63 9.00 -6.16
C ASN A 39 -4.27 8.16 -4.91
N ILE A 40 -4.86 8.52 -3.76
CA ILE A 40 -4.62 7.82 -2.50
C ILE A 40 -5.57 6.64 -2.42
N LEU A 41 -5.01 5.42 -2.40
CA LEU A 41 -5.77 4.17 -2.40
C LEU A 41 -5.95 3.61 -0.99
N SER A 42 -5.08 3.97 -0.04
CA SER A 42 -5.19 3.59 1.37
C SER A 42 -4.45 4.56 2.29
N ILE A 43 -5.04 4.83 3.45
CA ILE A 43 -4.48 5.65 4.54
C ILE A 43 -4.42 4.81 5.80
N TYR A 44 -3.31 4.91 6.55
CA TYR A 44 -3.15 4.32 7.86
C TYR A 44 -2.55 5.35 8.82
N ASN A 45 -3.21 5.57 9.97
CA ASN A 45 -2.83 6.59 10.97
C ASN A 45 -2.53 7.95 10.32
N ASP A 46 -3.46 8.47 9.51
CA ASP A 46 -3.34 9.75 8.78
C ASP A 46 -2.19 9.84 7.76
N ASN A 47 -1.51 8.73 7.48
CA ASN A 47 -0.44 8.65 6.48
C ASN A 47 -0.91 7.83 5.28
N PRO A 48 -0.78 8.32 4.04
CA PRO A 48 -0.99 7.50 2.86
C PRO A 48 0.02 6.36 2.81
N VAL A 49 -0.47 5.14 2.59
CA VAL A 49 0.34 3.92 2.61
C VAL A 49 0.26 3.11 1.32
N LEU A 50 -0.74 3.39 0.47
CA LEU A 50 -0.85 2.89 -0.90
C LEU A 50 -1.33 4.04 -1.78
N VAL A 51 -0.56 4.37 -2.81
CA VAL A 51 -0.87 5.47 -3.73
C VAL A 51 -0.59 5.06 -5.17
N ARG A 52 -1.35 5.62 -6.11
CA ARG A 52 -1.15 5.47 -7.55
C ARG A 52 -1.00 6.83 -8.20
N GLN A 53 -0.07 6.93 -9.14
CA GLN A 53 0.03 8.05 -10.06
C GLN A 53 0.29 7.50 -11.46
N ASN A 54 -0.67 7.67 -12.37
CA ASN A 54 -0.64 7.10 -13.72
C ASN A 54 -0.40 5.57 -13.68
N ASN A 55 0.70 5.11 -14.26
CA ASN A 55 1.16 3.72 -14.31
C ASN A 55 2.09 3.33 -13.15
N ILE A 56 2.30 4.21 -12.16
CA ILE A 56 3.14 3.96 -10.99
C ILE A 56 2.26 3.64 -9.79
N LEU A 57 2.54 2.50 -9.15
CA LEU A 57 1.94 2.07 -7.88
C LEU A 57 3.01 2.04 -6.79
N VAL A 58 2.76 2.71 -5.67
CA VAL A 58 3.71 2.78 -4.54
C VAL A 58 3.00 2.34 -3.26
N SER A 59 3.67 1.48 -2.49
CA SER A 59 3.22 1.07 -1.15
C SER A 59 4.32 1.27 -0.12
N SER A 60 3.93 1.58 1.12
CA SER A 60 4.86 1.68 2.27
C SER A 60 4.90 0.41 3.10
N PHE A 61 4.21 -0.64 2.65
CA PHE A 61 4.14 -1.95 3.29
C PHE A 61 4.49 -3.03 2.26
N HIS A 62 4.58 -4.27 2.74
CA HIS A 62 4.93 -5.43 1.94
C HIS A 62 3.68 -6.25 1.58
N PRO A 63 3.08 -6.06 0.38
CA PRO A 63 1.90 -6.82 -0.06
C PRO A 63 2.19 -8.29 -0.35
N GLU A 64 3.45 -8.70 -0.46
CA GLU A 64 3.92 -10.04 -0.81
C GLU A 64 3.96 -11.03 0.36
N LEU A 65 3.92 -10.54 1.60
CA LEU A 65 4.16 -11.37 2.79
C LEU A 65 2.92 -12.15 3.28
N PHE A 66 1.76 -11.95 2.66
CA PHE A 66 0.52 -12.65 3.00
C PHE A 66 -0.13 -13.25 1.73
N SER A 67 -1.07 -14.16 1.93
CA SER A 67 -1.73 -14.87 0.83
C SER A 67 -2.74 -14.04 0.03
N ASP A 68 -3.08 -12.83 0.48
CA ASP A 68 -4.02 -11.97 -0.23
C ASP A 68 -3.34 -11.27 -1.42
N THR A 69 -3.61 -11.78 -2.62
CA THR A 69 -3.01 -11.26 -3.87
C THR A 69 -3.76 -10.06 -4.46
N SER A 70 -4.70 -9.44 -3.74
CA SER A 70 -5.57 -8.40 -4.33
C SER A 70 -4.79 -7.20 -4.88
N ILE A 71 -3.71 -6.79 -4.20
CA ILE A 71 -2.85 -5.69 -4.68
C ILE A 71 -2.06 -6.10 -5.92
N HIS A 72 -1.56 -7.34 -5.98
CA HIS A 72 -0.86 -7.85 -7.17
C HIS A 72 -1.79 -7.91 -8.37
N LYS A 73 -3.03 -8.37 -8.18
CA LYS A 73 -4.07 -8.37 -9.22
C LYS A 73 -4.39 -6.95 -9.69
N TYR A 74 -4.51 -6.00 -8.75
CA TYR A 74 -4.70 -4.59 -9.09
C TYR A 74 -3.54 -4.06 -9.95
N PHE A 75 -2.30 -4.36 -9.59
CA PHE A 75 -1.13 -3.97 -10.38
C PHE A 75 -1.11 -4.60 -11.78
N ILE A 76 -1.43 -5.89 -11.92
CA ILE A 76 -1.51 -6.56 -13.23
C ILE A 76 -2.59 -5.91 -14.09
N ASN A 77 -3.76 -5.60 -13.52
CA ASN A 77 -4.82 -4.91 -14.24
C ASN A 77 -4.36 -3.51 -14.71
N MET A 78 -3.59 -2.78 -13.90
CA MET A 78 -2.99 -1.51 -14.33
C MET A 78 -2.07 -1.67 -15.54
N VAL A 79 -1.32 -2.77 -15.64
CA VAL A 79 -0.46 -3.02 -16.80
C VAL A 79 -1.32 -3.24 -18.05
N ASN A 80 -2.39 -4.04 -17.93
CA ASN A 80 -3.30 -4.31 -19.05
C ASN A 80 -4.10 -3.08 -19.51
N GLU A 81 -4.37 -2.10 -18.62
CA GLU A 81 -4.99 -0.82 -18.98
C GLU A 81 -4.09 0.08 -19.85
N ASN A 82 -2.77 -0.14 -19.84
CA ASN A 82 -1.78 0.68 -20.53
C ASN A 82 -1.20 -0.02 -21.78
N VAL A 83 -1.76 -1.15 -22.20
CA VAL A 83 -1.48 -1.85 -23.46
C VAL A 83 -2.62 -1.57 -24.43
#